data_AF-T0MVK4-F1
#
_entry.id   AF-T0MVK4-F1
#
_cell.length_a   1.000
_cell.length_b   1.000
_cell.length_c   1.000
_cell.angle_alpha   90.00
_cell.angle_beta   90.00
_cell.angle_gamma   90.00
#
_symmetry.space_group_name_H-M   'P 1'
#
loop_
_entity.id
_entity.type
_entity.pdbx_description
1 polymer ?
#
loop_
_entity_poly.entity_id
_entity_poly.type
_entity_poly.pdbx_seq_one_letter_code
_entity_poly.pdbx_strand_id
1 'polypeptide(L)'
;MNLEVFVSMKSLASSNTTIQEVFQRGFEVVISVSAIIIALLWIPIALGFFSSDEQKRYDSKNRVKYAALGTIIYILAISGFIYGIFNFIATGA
;
A
#
# COMPACT_ATOMS: atom_id res chain seq x y z
N MET A 1 -22.63 8.30 -40.36
CA MET A 1 -21.72 7.21 -39.97
C MET A 1 -20.49 7.68 -39.17
N ASN A 2 -19.82 8.79 -39.50
CA ASN A 2 -18.63 9.25 -38.76
C ASN A 2 -18.89 9.77 -37.33
N LEU A 3 -20.09 10.26 -37.03
CA LEU A 3 -20.41 10.85 -35.72
C LEU A 3 -20.57 9.81 -34.62
N GLU A 4 -21.19 8.66 -34.91
CA GLU A 4 -21.36 7.57 -33.94
C GLU A 4 -20.03 6.90 -33.60
N VAL A 5 -19.13 6.77 -34.58
CA VAL A 5 -17.78 6.26 -34.35
C VAL A 5 -17.01 7.21 -33.42
N PHE A 6 -17.11 8.53 -33.62
CA PHE A 6 -16.43 9.51 -32.77
C PHE A 6 -16.98 9.55 -31.34
N VAL A 7 -18.30 9.39 -31.17
CA VAL A 7 -18.93 9.27 -29.84
C VAL A 7 -18.51 7.98 -29.15
N SER A 8 -18.45 6.86 -29.88
CA SER A 8 -17.97 5.57 -29.36
C SER A 8 -16.49 5.64 -28.94
N MET A 9 -15.63 6.26 -29.76
CA MET A 9 -14.22 6.49 -29.41
C MET A 9 -14.05 7.39 -28.18
N LYS A 10 -14.85 8.45 -28.04
CA LYS A 10 -14.83 9.32 -26.86
C LYS A 10 -15.30 8.59 -25.59
N SER A 11 -16.32 7.74 -25.72
CA SER A 11 -16.81 6.88 -24.64
C SER A 11 -15.74 5.88 -24.18
N LEU A 12 -15.08 5.19 -25.11
CA LEU A 12 -13.98 4.26 -24.81
C LEU A 12 -12.79 4.95 -24.14
N ALA A 13 -12.41 6.15 -24.59
CA ALA A 13 -11.34 6.93 -23.97
C ALA A 13 -11.72 7.39 -22.55
N SER A 14 -12.97 7.85 -22.35
CA SER A 14 -13.49 8.26 -21.05
C SER A 14 -13.54 7.10 -20.07
N SER A 15 -14.02 5.92 -20.49
CA SER A 15 -14.07 4.73 -19.64
C SER A 15 -12.69 4.31 -19.15
N ASN A 16 -11.67 4.38 -20.02
CA ASN A 16 -10.30 4.07 -19.64
C ASN A 16 -9.78 5.07 -18.59
N THR A 17 -10.09 6.37 -18.74
CA THR A 17 -9.71 7.38 -17.72
C THR A 17 -10.44 7.20 -16.39
N THR A 18 -11.72 6.83 -16.40
CA THR A 18 -12.50 6.61 -15.16
C THR A 18 -11.99 5.42 -14.38
N ILE A 19 -11.66 4.32 -15.06
CA ILE A 19 -11.08 3.14 -14.40
C ILE A 19 -9.72 3.52 -13.78
N GLN A 20 -8.85 4.20 -14.53
CA GLN A 20 -7.56 4.65 -14.01
C GLN A 20 -7.69 5.58 -12.80
N GLU A 21 -8.65 6.51 -12.80
CA GLU A 21 -8.91 7.39 -11.65
C GLU A 21 -9.37 6.62 -10.40
N VAL A 22 -10.27 5.65 -10.56
CA VAL A 22 -10.73 4.83 -9.43
C VAL A 22 -9.58 4.00 -8.84
N PHE A 23 -8.74 3.42 -9.70
CA PHE A 23 -7.54 2.71 -9.26
C PHE A 23 -6.56 3.63 -8.52
N GLN A 24 -6.30 4.82 -9.05
CA GLN A 24 -5.36 5.77 -8.43
C GLN A 24 -5.84 6.20 -7.05
N ARG A 25 -7.14 6.50 -6.89
CA ARG A 25 -7.73 6.83 -5.58
C ARG A 25 -7.66 5.65 -4.61
N GLY A 26 -7.90 4.43 -5.09
CA GLY A 26 -7.76 3.21 -4.28
C GLY A 26 -6.32 3.01 -3.78
N PHE A 27 -5.34 3.16 -4.66
CA PHE A 27 -3.92 3.10 -4.29
C PHE A 27 -3.54 4.19 -3.28
N GLU A 28 -4.02 5.41 -3.46
CA GLU A 28 -3.74 6.52 -2.55
C GLU A 28 -4.26 6.26 -1.13
N VAL A 29 -5.47 5.69 -1.00
CA VAL A 29 -6.02 5.27 0.30
C VAL A 29 -5.19 4.15 0.92
N VAL A 30 -4.80 3.14 0.13
CA VAL A 30 -3.96 2.03 0.64
C VAL A 30 -2.60 2.54 1.13
N ILE A 31 -1.97 3.45 0.39
CA ILE A 31 -0.70 4.06 0.76
C ILE A 31 -0.84 4.88 2.05
N SER A 32 -1.90 5.69 2.18
CA SER A 32 -2.10 6.53 3.37
C SER A 32 -2.32 5.70 4.63
N VAL A 33 -3.13 4.65 4.57
CA VAL A 33 -3.37 3.74 5.69
C VAL A 33 -2.10 2.96 6.05
N SER A 34 -1.36 2.50 5.03
CA SER A 34 -0.09 1.79 5.24
C SER A 34 0.95 2.67 5.93
N ALA A 35 1.04 3.95 5.55
CA ALA A 35 1.97 4.90 6.16
C ALA A 35 1.69 5.09 7.65
N ILE A 36 0.41 5.16 8.06
CA ILE A 36 0.01 5.28 9.47
C ILE A 36 0.41 4.04 10.26
N ILE A 37 0.12 2.84 9.74
CA ILE A 37 0.44 1.57 10.41
C ILE A 37 1.96 1.44 10.61
N ILE A 38 2.75 1.74 9.58
CA ILE A 38 4.21 1.70 9.65
C ILE A 38 4.72 2.75 10.65
N ALA A 39 4.20 3.97 10.64
CA ALA A 39 4.59 5.01 11.58
C ALA A 39 4.33 4.61 13.04
N LEU A 40 3.16 4.04 13.33
CA LEU A 40 2.81 3.52 14.67
C LEU A 40 3.75 2.40 15.11
N LEU A 41 4.12 1.51 14.19
CA LEU A 41 5.03 0.42 14.48
C LEU A 41 6.44 0.93 14.84
N TRP A 42 6.91 2.01 14.22
CA TRP A 42 8.25 2.57 14.43
C TRP A 42 8.38 3.52 15.64
N ILE A 43 7.28 4.07 16.15
CA ILE A 43 7.27 4.97 17.32
C ILE A 43 8.04 4.43 18.55
N PRO A 44 7.78 3.21 19.07
CA PRO A 44 8.47 2.72 20.26
C PRO A 44 9.95 2.42 20.00
N ILE A 45 10.32 2.12 18.75
CA ILE A 45 11.70 1.91 18.34
C ILE A 45 12.46 3.23 18.38
N ALA A 46 11.88 4.30 17.83
CA ALA A 46 12.48 5.62 17.84
C ALA A 46 12.69 6.15 19.27
N LEU A 47 11.68 6.03 20.13
CA LEU A 47 11.76 6.46 21.54
C LEU A 47 12.87 5.71 22.31
N GLY A 48 13.04 4.42 22.05
CA GLY A 48 14.08 3.62 22.68
C GLY A 48 15.50 3.87 22.12
N PHE A 49 15.62 4.21 20.83
CA PHE A 49 16.90 4.52 20.19
C PHE A 49 17.49 5.87 20.65
N PHE A 50 16.63 6.86 20.88
CA PHE A 50 17.00 8.19 21.37
C PHE A 50 17.09 8.29 22.90
N SER A 51 16.77 7.23 23.64
CA SER A 51 16.90 7.18 25.11
C SER A 51 18.39 7.16 25.54
N SER A 52 18.74 7.92 26.60
CA SER A 52 20.11 8.00 27.16
C SER A 52 20.56 6.75 27.94
N ASP A 53 19.65 5.82 28.23
CA ASP A 53 19.95 4.55 28.91
C ASP A 53 20.59 3.50 27.97
N GLU A 54 21.80 3.05 28.28
CA GLU A 54 22.56 2.04 27.51
C GLU A 54 21.78 0.71 27.37
N GLN A 55 21.09 0.29 28.43
CA GLN A 55 20.24 -0.92 28.43
C GLN A 55 19.02 -0.75 27.52
N LYS A 56 18.38 0.43 27.51
CA LYS A 56 17.24 0.71 26.61
C LYS A 56 17.67 0.74 25.15
N ARG A 57 18.88 1.20 24.83
CA ARG A 57 19.42 1.16 23.46
C ARG A 57 19.66 -0.26 22.98
N TYR A 58 20.16 -1.14 23.84
CA TYR A 58 20.39 -2.54 23.49
C TYR A 58 19.06 -3.30 23.26
N ASP A 59 18.07 -3.07 24.10
CA ASP A 59 16.74 -3.67 23.94
C ASP A 59 16.01 -3.13 22.69
N SER A 60 16.21 -1.84 22.39
CA SER A 60 15.72 -1.21 21.17
C SER A 60 16.32 -1.83 19.91
N LYS A 61 17.59 -2.23 19.91
CA LYS A 61 18.21 -2.95 18.77
C LYS A 61 17.54 -4.29 18.48
N ASN A 62 17.07 -5.01 19.49
CA ASN A 62 16.33 -6.26 19.26
C ASN A 62 14.90 -5.97 18.78
N ARG A 63 14.25 -4.94 19.33
CA ARG A 63 12.92 -4.48 18.88
C ARG A 63 12.92 -3.96 17.44
N VAL A 64 14.01 -3.35 16.97
CA VAL A 64 14.20 -2.96 15.54
C VAL A 64 14.09 -4.19 14.64
N LYS A 65 14.69 -5.33 15.01
CA LYS A 65 14.64 -6.54 14.19
C LYS A 65 13.22 -7.06 14.07
N TYR A 66 12.47 -7.12 15.17
CA TYR A 66 11.07 -7.54 15.15
C TYR A 66 10.18 -6.57 14.35
N ALA A 67 10.42 -5.26 14.47
CA ALA A 67 9.70 -4.26 13.70
C ALA A 67 9.99 -4.34 12.20
N ALA A 68 11.27 -4.50 11.82
CA ALA A 68 11.69 -4.68 10.43
C ALA A 68 11.05 -5.94 9.80
N LEU A 69 11.06 -7.05 10.54
CA LEU A 69 10.45 -8.30 10.13
C LEU A 69 8.94 -8.15 9.97
N GLY A 70 8.28 -7.40 10.87
CA GLY A 70 6.88 -7.03 10.77
C GLY A 70 6.56 -6.19 9.52
N THR A 71 7.37 -5.18 9.18
CA THR A 71 7.21 -4.41 7.94
C THR A 71 7.39 -5.27 6.69
N ILE A 72 8.34 -6.20 6.69
CA ILE A 72 8.57 -7.10 5.53
C ILE A 72 7.36 -8.03 5.33
N ILE A 73 6.87 -8.66 6.40
CA ILE A 73 5.69 -9.52 6.35
C ILE A 73 4.46 -8.71 5.88
N TYR A 74 4.30 -7.49 6.38
CA TYR A 74 3.21 -6.60 5.99
C TYR A 74 3.22 -6.27 4.50
N ILE A 75 4.37 -5.90 3.94
CA ILE A 75 4.52 -5.61 2.50
C ILE A 75 4.22 -6.87 1.66
N LEU A 76 4.71 -8.03 2.11
CA LEU A 76 4.47 -9.30 1.42
C LEU A 76 2.98 -9.67 1.44
N ALA A 77 2.30 -9.48 2.58
CA ALA A 77 0.87 -9.70 2.71
C ALA A 77 0.06 -8.77 1.78
N ILE A 78 0.39 -7.48 1.73
CA ILE A 78 -0.29 -6.52 0.85
C ILE A 78 -0.05 -6.82 -0.62
N SER A 79 1.19 -7.16 -1.00
CA SER A 79 1.52 -7.54 -2.37
C SER A 79 0.73 -8.78 -2.80
N GLY A 80 0.69 -9.81 -1.95
CA GLY A 80 -0.10 -11.03 -2.20
C GLY A 80 -1.60 -10.78 -2.23
N PHE A 81 -2.10 -9.91 -1.35
CA PHE A 81 -3.52 -9.54 -1.30
C PHE A 81 -3.96 -8.77 -2.56
N ILE A 82 -3.18 -7.77 -3.00
CA ILE A 82 -3.42 -7.07 -4.25
C ILE A 82 -3.39 -8.06 -5.41
N TYR A 83 -2.37 -8.91 -5.51
CA TYR A 83 -2.28 -9.90 -6.59
C TYR A 83 -3.49 -10.85 -6.60
N GLY A 84 -3.94 -11.31 -5.43
CA GLY A 84 -5.12 -12.15 -5.29
C GLY A 84 -6.40 -11.47 -5.79
N ILE A 85 -6.62 -10.21 -5.43
CA ILE A 85 -7.75 -9.42 -5.93
C ILE A 85 -7.67 -9.24 -7.45
N PHE A 86 -6.49 -8.89 -7.98
CA PHE A 86 -6.31 -8.74 -9.42
C PHE A 86 -6.57 -10.04 -10.17
N ASN A 87 -6.03 -11.16 -9.68
CA ASN A 87 -6.24 -12.46 -10.29
C ASN A 87 -7.71 -12.89 -10.21
N PHE A 88 -8.40 -12.59 -9.11
CA PHE A 88 -9.82 -12.85 -8.95
C PHE A 88 -10.67 -12.07 -9.98
N ILE A 89 -10.43 -10.75 -10.10
CA ILE A 89 -11.14 -9.90 -11.07
C ILE A 89 -10.81 -10.29 -12.52
N ALA A 90 -9.53 -10.57 -12.83
CA ALA A 90 -9.09 -10.90 -14.18
C ALA A 90 -9.53 -12.29 -14.65
N THR A 91 -9.58 -13.27 -13.74
CA THR A 91 -10.01 -14.64 -14.06
C THR A 91 -11.54 -14.76 -14.10
N GLY A 92 -12.26 -13.80 -13.48
CA GLY A 92 -13.73 -13.70 -13.57
C GLY A 92 -14.49 -14.90 -12.99
N ALA A 93 -13.88 -15.60 -12.03
CA ALA A 93 -14.52 -16.71 -11.31
C ALA A 93 -15.38 -16.22 -10.15
#